data_AF-A0A6I9I0K2-F1
#
_entry.id   AF-A0A6I9I0K2-F1
#
_cell.length_a   1.000
_cell.length_b   1.000
_cell.length_c   1.000
_cell.angle_alpha   90.00
_cell.angle_beta   90.00
_cell.angle_gamma   90.00
#
_symmetry.space_group_name_H-M   'P 1'
#
loop_
_entity.id
_entity.type
_entity.pdbx_description
1 polymer ?
#
loop_
_entity_poly.entity_id
_entity_poly.type
_entity_poly.pdbx_seq_one_letter_code
_entity_poly.pdbx_strand_id
1 'polypeptide(L)'
;MGTLEGHLLPGSFFLFYSLYYSVLTSLALLRGQRFLRPPLPPREKRGHRWWQLFPVEGVVKIVISLIGIFPEFFYPLGVSRLRMVDWEDPRRPFVFKDNWQHVTMYGFFLLSGVVDIVSQACQARQNVKLERAAEALAFFVLVLMMGSHIENKGTLEIRVHVLFMVPTFLVSLVLTIEVWVPDQPQLWVLKTWMGLVLSNWMLHFSVLLYVPPSGQPWRAENPMDLAFLTIFFCWHLGLAAAVLAAVYGLCSLWHHHFSSWREASGAKYELCPMGEGSPELERLTAGGPLQDRDV
;
A
#
# COMPACT_ATOMS: atom_id res chain seq x y z
N MET A 1 27.45 -0.94 -7.64
CA MET A 1 26.46 -1.99 -7.98
C MET A 1 25.76 -2.38 -6.69
N GLY A 2 24.43 -2.30 -6.63
CA GLY A 2 23.70 -2.74 -5.45
C GLY A 2 23.73 -4.27 -5.32
N THR A 3 23.26 -4.77 -4.19
CA THR A 3 23.13 -6.22 -3.96
C THR A 3 21.74 -6.70 -4.40
N LEU A 4 21.61 -7.99 -4.69
CA LEU A 4 20.31 -8.64 -4.92
C LEU A 4 19.35 -8.37 -3.75
N GLU A 5 19.84 -8.54 -2.52
CA GLU A 5 19.08 -8.28 -1.30
C GLU A 5 18.62 -6.82 -1.22
N GLY A 6 19.50 -5.88 -1.58
CA GLY A 6 19.21 -4.45 -1.59
C GLY A 6 18.12 -4.03 -2.58
N HIS A 7 17.79 -4.86 -3.58
CA HIS A 7 16.70 -4.61 -4.53
C HIS A 7 15.44 -5.46 -4.24
N LEU A 8 15.60 -6.72 -3.81
CA LEU A 8 14.49 -7.60 -3.47
C LEU A 8 13.73 -7.13 -2.23
N LEU A 9 14.43 -6.64 -1.21
CA LEU A 9 13.82 -6.17 0.03
C LEU A 9 12.85 -5.00 -0.21
N PRO A 10 13.26 -3.87 -0.83
CA PRO A 10 12.33 -2.78 -1.12
C PRO A 10 11.22 -3.19 -2.09
N GLY A 11 11.50 -4.02 -3.10
CA GLY A 11 10.49 -4.54 -4.03
C GLY A 11 9.40 -5.33 -3.32
N SER A 12 9.78 -6.19 -2.37
CA SER A 12 8.86 -7.00 -1.57
C SER A 12 7.99 -6.12 -0.67
N PHE A 13 8.60 -5.12 -0.01
CA PHE A 13 7.84 -4.19 0.81
C PHE A 13 6.82 -3.39 0.01
N PHE A 14 7.23 -2.81 -1.12
CA PHE A 14 6.30 -2.08 -1.98
C PHE A 14 5.17 -2.98 -2.48
N LEU A 15 5.43 -4.27 -2.72
CA LEU A 15 4.40 -5.21 -3.14
C LEU A 15 3.37 -5.45 -2.03
N PHE A 16 3.81 -5.80 -0.82
CA PHE A 16 2.90 -5.98 0.32
C PHE A 16 2.08 -4.73 0.61
N TYR A 17 2.73 -3.55 0.56
CA TYR A 17 2.08 -2.28 0.74
C TYR A 17 1.03 -2.00 -0.36
N SER A 18 1.35 -2.26 -1.62
CA SER A 18 0.44 -2.06 -2.75
C SER A 18 -0.74 -3.04 -2.74
N LEU A 19 -0.52 -4.29 -2.34
CA LEU A 19 -1.59 -5.28 -2.14
C LEU A 19 -2.52 -4.88 -0.99
N TYR A 20 -1.97 -4.42 0.13
CA TYR A 20 -2.74 -3.89 1.24
C TYR A 20 -3.61 -2.70 0.81
N TYR A 21 -3.04 -1.75 0.07
CA TYR A 21 -3.78 -0.62 -0.49
C TYR A 21 -4.82 -1.05 -1.53
N SER A 22 -4.59 -2.13 -2.29
CA SER A 22 -5.58 -2.70 -3.21
C SER A 22 -6.85 -3.16 -2.49
N VAL A 23 -6.70 -3.80 -1.33
CA VAL A 23 -7.83 -4.19 -0.49
C VAL A 23 -8.54 -2.95 0.06
N LEU A 24 -7.79 -1.98 0.59
CA LEU A 24 -8.36 -0.74 1.13
C LEU A 24 -9.15 0.04 0.08
N THR A 25 -8.57 0.24 -1.11
CA THR A 25 -9.22 0.93 -2.22
C THR A 25 -10.48 0.19 -2.65
N SER A 26 -10.42 -1.13 -2.77
CA SER A 26 -11.59 -1.94 -3.14
C SER A 26 -12.73 -1.79 -2.13
N LEU A 27 -12.43 -1.89 -0.83
CA LEU A 27 -13.43 -1.71 0.23
C LEU A 27 -13.97 -0.27 0.28
N ALA A 28 -13.13 0.74 0.07
CA ALA A 28 -13.54 2.13 0.03
C ALA A 28 -14.51 2.40 -1.13
N LEU A 29 -14.23 1.84 -2.31
CA LEU A 29 -15.10 1.91 -3.49
C LEU A 29 -16.46 1.25 -3.23
N LEU A 30 -16.46 0.02 -2.72
CA LEU A 30 -17.70 -0.72 -2.44
C LEU A 30 -18.59 -0.03 -1.40
N ARG A 31 -17.97 0.69 -0.45
CA ARG A 31 -18.67 1.43 0.60
C ARG A 31 -19.03 2.87 0.22
N GLY A 32 -18.68 3.33 -0.99
CA GLY A 32 -18.90 4.71 -1.43
C GLY A 32 -18.22 5.75 -0.54
N GLN A 33 -17.03 5.44 0.00
CA GLN A 33 -16.31 6.35 0.89
C GLN A 33 -15.77 7.56 0.11
N ARG A 34 -15.86 8.75 0.71
CA ARG A 34 -15.23 9.99 0.21
C ARG A 34 -13.73 10.09 0.48
N PHE A 35 -13.24 9.29 1.42
CA PHE A 35 -11.83 9.26 1.77
C PHE A 35 -11.38 7.81 1.87
N LEU A 36 -10.26 7.49 1.23
CA LEU A 36 -9.65 6.15 1.30
C LEU A 36 -9.44 5.69 2.75
N ARG A 37 -9.09 6.63 3.63
CA ARG A 37 -9.13 6.44 5.08
C ARG A 37 -9.79 7.65 5.73
N PRO A 38 -10.82 7.44 6.56
CA PRO A 38 -11.41 8.53 7.33
C PRO A 38 -10.35 9.17 8.24
N PRO A 39 -10.31 10.51 8.34
CA PRO A 39 -9.40 11.18 9.27
C PRO A 39 -9.72 10.76 10.70
N LEU A 40 -8.67 10.65 11.51
CA LEU A 40 -8.79 10.26 12.92
C LEU A 40 -9.54 11.37 13.69
N PRO A 41 -10.36 11.01 14.69
CA PRO A 41 -11.01 11.99 15.53
C PRO A 41 -9.96 12.84 16.28
N PRO A 42 -10.30 14.09 16.67
CA PRO A 42 -9.41 14.91 17.48
C PRO A 42 -8.91 14.15 18.70
N ARG A 43 -7.66 14.41 19.10
CA ARG A 43 -6.99 13.64 20.16
C ARG A 43 -7.79 13.57 21.46
N GLU A 44 -8.46 14.66 21.82
CA GLU A 44 -9.34 14.75 23.01
C GLU A 44 -10.55 13.80 22.97
N LYS A 45 -10.99 13.43 21.77
CA LYS A 45 -12.13 12.52 21.53
C LYS A 45 -11.68 11.08 21.21
N ARG A 46 -10.38 10.85 21.07
CA ARG A 46 -9.81 9.51 20.87
C ARG A 46 -9.79 8.83 22.24
N GLY A 47 -10.74 7.92 22.49
CA GLY A 47 -10.79 7.17 23.74
C GLY A 47 -9.48 6.45 24.06
N HIS A 48 -9.32 5.95 25.29
CA HIS A 48 -8.12 5.26 25.80
C HIS A 48 -7.81 3.90 25.13
N ARG A 49 -8.20 3.69 23.87
CA ARG A 49 -7.79 2.53 23.09
C ARG A 49 -6.38 2.76 22.56
N TRP A 50 -5.40 2.17 23.22
CA TRP A 50 -3.97 2.23 22.86
C TRP A 50 -3.69 1.92 21.38
N TRP A 51 -4.48 1.03 20.77
CA TRP A 51 -4.39 0.69 19.34
C TRP A 51 -4.78 1.83 18.38
N GLN A 52 -5.63 2.78 18.79
CA GLN A 52 -5.97 3.97 17.98
C GLN A 52 -4.91 5.06 18.08
N LEU A 53 -4.00 4.97 19.06
CA LEU A 53 -2.90 5.89 19.28
C LEU A 53 -1.63 5.48 18.53
N PHE A 54 -1.57 4.26 18.00
CA PHE A 54 -0.37 3.74 17.36
C PHE A 54 -0.43 3.95 15.84
N PRO A 55 0.33 4.91 15.27
CA PRO A 55 0.40 5.16 13.83
C PRO A 55 1.17 4.03 13.14
N VAL A 56 0.51 2.87 12.94
CA VAL A 56 1.11 1.64 12.41
C VAL A 56 1.86 1.90 11.10
N GLU A 57 1.28 2.67 10.17
CA GLU A 57 1.92 2.95 8.89
C GLU A 57 3.21 3.75 9.04
N GLY A 58 3.20 4.79 9.89
CA GLY A 58 4.40 5.57 10.19
C GLY A 58 5.50 4.72 10.82
N VAL A 59 5.13 3.83 11.74
CA VAL A 59 6.07 2.89 12.38
C VAL A 59 6.65 1.91 11.37
N VAL A 60 5.81 1.33 10.50
CA VAL A 60 6.26 0.41 9.44
C VAL A 60 7.23 1.12 8.49
N LYS A 61 6.91 2.34 8.04
CA LYS A 61 7.81 3.17 7.20
C LYS A 61 9.15 3.40 7.88
N ILE A 62 9.17 3.75 9.17
CA ILE A 62 10.41 3.97 9.93
C ILE A 62 11.23 2.68 10.02
N VAL A 63 10.62 1.58 10.48
CA VAL A 63 11.33 0.31 10.70
C VAL A 63 11.96 -0.17 9.40
N ILE A 64 11.23 -0.14 8.29
CA ILE A 64 11.73 -0.65 7.01
C ILE A 64 12.80 0.25 6.43
N SER A 65 12.65 1.57 6.56
CA SER A 65 13.69 2.51 6.13
C SER A 65 14.98 2.32 6.93
N LEU A 66 14.88 2.05 8.24
CA LEU A 66 16.04 1.72 9.08
C LEU A 66 16.68 0.39 8.64
N ILE A 67 15.89 -0.65 8.39
CA ILE A 67 16.38 -1.93 7.85
C ILE A 67 17.08 -1.73 6.51
N GLY A 68 16.69 -0.75 5.68
CA GLY A 68 17.40 -0.38 4.46
C GLY A 68 18.70 0.40 4.72
N ILE A 69 18.70 1.35 5.66
CA ILE A 69 19.85 2.23 5.95
C ILE A 69 20.99 1.49 6.65
N PHE A 70 20.70 0.63 7.64
CA PHE A 70 21.74 -0.02 8.45
C PHE A 70 22.68 -0.91 7.62
N PRO A 71 22.20 -1.82 6.76
CA PRO A 71 23.06 -2.63 5.91
C PRO A 71 23.91 -1.80 4.94
N GLU A 72 23.37 -0.69 4.41
CA GLU A 72 24.12 0.17 3.49
C GLU A 72 25.39 0.75 4.13
N PHE A 73 25.33 1.07 5.43
CA PHE A 73 26.47 1.61 6.16
C PHE A 73 27.39 0.57 6.80
N PHE A 74 26.84 -0.55 7.24
CA PHE A 74 27.52 -1.49 8.14
C PHE A 74 27.67 -2.92 7.61
N TYR A 75 27.19 -3.22 6.40
CA TYR A 75 27.35 -4.54 5.78
C TYR A 75 28.37 -4.53 4.63
N PRO A 76 29.31 -5.51 4.57
CA PRO A 76 29.54 -6.60 5.54
C PRO A 76 30.10 -6.10 6.87
N LEU A 77 29.84 -6.86 7.95
CA LEU A 77 30.24 -6.51 9.32
C LEU A 77 31.74 -6.20 9.40
N GLY A 78 32.09 -5.08 10.03
CA GLY A 78 33.47 -4.60 10.16
C GLY A 78 33.86 -3.51 9.15
N VAL A 79 33.02 -3.22 8.16
CA VAL A 79 33.21 -2.09 7.24
C VAL A 79 32.28 -0.94 7.65
N SER A 80 32.81 0.29 7.70
CA SER A 80 31.98 1.50 7.85
C SER A 80 32.04 2.33 6.57
N ARG A 81 30.88 2.51 5.94
CA ARG A 81 30.71 3.37 4.75
C ARG A 81 30.14 4.75 5.10
N LEU A 82 30.30 5.19 6.35
CA LEU A 82 29.81 6.49 6.83
C LEU A 82 30.64 7.68 6.35
N ARG A 83 31.87 7.46 5.85
CA ARG A 83 32.68 8.55 5.30
C ARG A 83 32.10 9.00 3.96
N MET A 84 31.88 10.29 3.79
CA MET A 84 31.40 10.88 2.54
C MET A 84 32.55 11.37 1.67
N VAL A 85 33.59 11.90 2.30
CA VAL A 85 34.80 12.43 1.65
C VAL A 85 35.98 11.62 2.13
N ASP A 86 36.84 11.21 1.21
CA ASP A 86 38.13 10.63 1.57
C ASP A 86 39.11 11.76 1.93
N TRP A 87 39.26 12.03 3.23
CA TRP A 87 40.15 13.08 3.73
C TRP A 87 41.63 12.69 3.66
N GLU A 88 41.96 11.43 3.41
CA GLU A 88 43.34 10.93 3.29
C GLU A 88 43.91 11.18 1.89
N ASP A 89 43.05 11.20 0.87
CA ASP A 89 43.43 11.56 -0.50
C ASP A 89 43.56 13.09 -0.64
N PRO A 90 44.67 13.62 -1.17
CA PRO A 90 44.84 15.05 -1.43
C PRO A 90 43.73 15.68 -2.30
N ARG A 91 43.11 14.90 -3.18
CA ARG A 91 42.02 15.32 -4.08
C ARG A 91 40.66 15.38 -3.37
N ARG A 92 40.53 14.78 -2.18
CA ARG A 92 39.31 14.73 -1.37
C ARG A 92 38.07 14.29 -2.17
N PRO A 93 38.12 13.13 -2.85
CA PRO A 93 37.00 12.66 -3.64
C PRO A 93 35.82 12.26 -2.74
N PHE A 94 34.61 12.38 -3.29
CA PHE A 94 33.43 11.77 -2.70
C PHE A 94 33.47 10.25 -2.89
N VAL A 95 33.21 9.50 -1.83
CA VAL A 95 33.26 8.03 -1.82
C VAL A 95 31.88 7.44 -1.49
N PHE A 96 31.69 6.16 -1.85
CA PHE A 96 30.45 5.42 -1.57
C PHE A 96 29.17 6.06 -2.13
N LYS A 97 29.24 6.63 -3.34
CA LYS A 97 28.11 7.27 -4.04
C LYS A 97 26.83 6.41 -3.96
N ASP A 98 26.87 5.15 -4.40
CA ASP A 98 25.70 4.26 -4.44
C ASP A 98 25.05 4.09 -3.04
N ASN A 99 25.86 3.91 -1.99
CA ASN A 99 25.36 3.74 -0.63
C ASN A 99 24.69 5.03 -0.11
N TRP A 100 25.31 6.19 -0.36
CA TRP A 100 24.71 7.49 0.01
C TRP A 100 23.42 7.77 -0.75
N GLN A 101 23.32 7.36 -2.02
CA GLN A 101 22.08 7.44 -2.78
C GLN A 101 20.97 6.60 -2.13
N HIS A 102 21.23 5.33 -1.80
CA HIS A 102 20.25 4.46 -1.16
C HIS A 102 19.85 4.98 0.22
N VAL A 103 20.81 5.39 1.05
CA VAL A 103 20.53 5.99 2.36
C VAL A 103 19.66 7.24 2.22
N THR A 104 19.91 8.08 1.22
CA THR A 104 19.08 9.26 0.97
C THR A 104 17.67 8.86 0.56
N MET A 105 17.50 7.90 -0.36
CA MET A 105 16.18 7.38 -0.75
C MET A 105 15.41 6.86 0.47
N TYR A 106 15.99 5.95 1.26
CA TYR A 106 15.38 5.44 2.49
C TYR A 106 15.15 6.53 3.52
N GLY A 107 16.05 7.51 3.62
CA GLY A 107 15.96 8.64 4.56
C GLY A 107 14.71 9.50 4.34
N PHE A 108 14.26 9.68 3.10
CA PHE A 108 13.01 10.41 2.84
C PHE A 108 11.76 9.56 3.13
N PHE A 109 11.81 8.23 2.96
CA PHE A 109 10.74 7.35 3.43
C PHE A 109 10.68 7.29 4.97
N LEU A 110 11.83 7.32 5.65
CA LEU A 110 11.95 7.48 7.10
C LEU A 110 11.29 8.79 7.55
N LEU A 111 11.61 9.91 6.89
CA LEU A 111 11.01 11.21 7.15
C LEU A 111 9.49 11.19 6.96
N SER A 112 8.99 10.57 5.88
CA SER A 112 7.55 10.37 5.67
C SER A 112 6.91 9.60 6.83
N GLY A 113 7.56 8.54 7.31
CA GLY A 113 7.11 7.80 8.49
C GLY A 113 7.06 8.66 9.75
N VAL A 114 8.09 9.49 10.00
CA VAL A 114 8.10 10.44 11.13
C VAL A 114 6.96 11.45 11.03
N VAL A 115 6.69 11.99 9.84
CA VAL A 115 5.57 12.91 9.62
C VAL A 115 4.23 12.24 9.92
N ASP A 116 4.03 10.98 9.51
CA ASP A 116 2.82 10.22 9.83
C ASP A 116 2.63 10.06 11.34
N ILE A 117 3.70 9.75 12.08
CA ILE A 117 3.64 9.62 13.54
C ILE A 117 3.31 10.97 14.20
N VAL A 118 4.02 12.03 13.82
CA VAL A 118 3.82 13.36 14.40
C VAL A 118 2.41 13.87 14.13
N SER A 119 1.91 13.71 12.89
CA SER A 119 0.56 14.09 12.50
C SER A 119 -0.52 13.31 13.27
N GLN A 120 -0.37 12.00 13.44
CA GLN A 120 -1.41 11.14 14.01
C GLN A 120 -1.37 11.02 15.54
N ALA A 121 -0.20 11.16 16.16
CA ALA A 121 0.01 10.92 17.59
C ALA A 121 0.37 12.19 18.37
N CYS A 122 1.16 13.10 17.78
CA CYS A 122 1.66 14.28 18.48
C CYS A 122 0.73 15.50 18.33
N GLN A 123 0.11 15.69 17.16
CA GLN A 123 -0.77 16.82 16.89
C GLN A 123 -2.19 16.64 17.47
N ALA A 124 -2.82 17.76 17.83
CA ALA A 124 -4.20 17.77 18.34
C ALA A 124 -5.22 17.31 17.28
N ARG A 125 -4.92 17.59 16.00
CA ARG A 125 -5.69 17.16 14.82
C ARG A 125 -4.73 16.60 13.78
N GLN A 126 -5.13 15.49 13.17
CA GLN A 126 -4.38 14.88 12.08
C GLN A 126 -4.32 15.81 10.86
N ASN A 127 -3.14 15.97 10.28
CA ASN A 127 -2.93 16.71 9.05
C ASN A 127 -2.63 15.77 7.87
N VAL A 128 -3.69 15.21 7.28
CA VAL A 128 -3.60 14.27 6.15
C VAL A 128 -2.88 14.89 4.94
N LYS A 129 -3.00 16.22 4.74
CA LYS A 129 -2.31 16.91 3.64
C LYS A 129 -0.79 16.85 3.80
N LEU A 130 -0.31 17.04 5.04
CA LEU A 130 1.11 16.97 5.35
C LEU A 130 1.66 15.55 5.19
N GLU A 131 0.89 14.54 5.63
CA GLU A 131 1.23 13.11 5.44
C GLU A 131 1.40 12.79 3.94
N ARG A 132 0.44 13.20 3.11
CA ARG A 132 0.50 12.97 1.65
C ARG A 132 1.62 13.75 0.97
N ALA A 133 1.87 14.99 1.39
CA ALA A 133 2.97 15.79 0.87
C ALA A 133 4.34 15.17 1.20
N ALA A 134 4.52 14.65 2.41
CA ALA A 134 5.75 13.99 2.82
C ALA A 134 5.97 12.66 2.05
N GLU A 135 4.91 11.88 1.83
CA GLU A 135 4.96 10.67 1.00
C GLU A 135 5.29 11.02 -0.47
N ALA A 136 4.65 12.06 -1.03
CA ALA A 136 4.95 12.54 -2.39
C ALA A 136 6.42 12.97 -2.52
N LEU A 137 6.95 13.70 -1.52
CA LEU A 137 8.35 14.13 -1.48
C LEU A 137 9.30 12.93 -1.51
N ALA A 138 9.01 11.86 -0.76
CA ALA A 138 9.82 10.65 -0.77
C ALA A 138 9.89 10.01 -2.16
N PHE A 139 8.75 9.92 -2.87
CA PHE A 139 8.73 9.41 -4.24
C PHE A 139 9.42 10.36 -5.24
N PHE A 140 9.29 11.69 -5.08
CA PHE A 140 10.04 12.64 -5.92
C PHE A 140 11.55 12.51 -5.75
N VAL A 141 12.03 12.39 -4.50
CA VAL A 141 13.44 12.16 -4.22
C VAL A 141 13.90 10.82 -4.78
N LEU A 142 13.08 9.77 -4.71
CA LEU A 142 13.38 8.48 -5.31
C LEU A 142 13.59 8.60 -6.84
N VAL A 143 12.69 9.29 -7.54
CA VAL A 143 12.83 9.54 -9.00
C VAL A 143 14.06 10.38 -9.31
N LEU A 144 14.27 11.48 -8.58
CA LEU A 144 15.40 12.38 -8.77
C LEU A 144 16.73 11.64 -8.57
N MET A 145 16.83 10.86 -7.49
CA MET A 145 18.04 10.13 -7.17
C MET A 145 18.33 9.02 -8.19
N MET A 146 17.28 8.41 -8.74
CA MET A 146 17.40 7.40 -9.81
C MET A 146 18.07 7.97 -11.07
N GLY A 147 17.83 9.23 -11.41
CA GLY A 147 18.52 9.90 -12.53
C GLY A 147 20.05 9.84 -12.40
N SER A 148 20.57 10.19 -11.22
CA SER A 148 22.01 10.08 -10.94
C SER A 148 22.50 8.66 -10.66
N HIS A 149 21.60 7.72 -10.33
CA HIS A 149 21.91 6.32 -10.06
C HIS A 149 22.21 5.53 -11.34
N ILE A 150 21.48 5.83 -12.41
CA ILE A 150 21.66 5.17 -13.71
C ILE A 150 22.89 5.71 -14.48
N GLU A 151 23.41 6.87 -14.09
CA GLU A 151 24.61 7.45 -14.69
C GLU A 151 25.80 6.49 -14.53
N ASN A 152 26.36 6.04 -15.66
CA ASN A 152 27.46 5.06 -15.77
C ASN A 152 27.07 3.59 -15.58
N LYS A 153 25.78 3.24 -15.63
CA LYS A 153 25.34 1.84 -15.69
C LYS A 153 25.27 1.31 -17.13
N GLY A 154 25.24 -0.01 -17.28
CA GLY A 154 25.08 -0.64 -18.60
C GLY A 154 23.69 -0.40 -19.20
N THR A 155 23.55 -0.50 -20.52
CA THR A 155 22.30 -0.22 -21.27
C THR A 155 21.08 -0.96 -20.72
N LEU A 156 21.25 -2.22 -20.33
CA LEU A 156 20.19 -3.04 -19.73
C LEU A 156 19.73 -2.48 -18.38
N GLU A 157 20.70 -2.18 -17.50
CA GLU A 157 20.44 -1.62 -16.17
C GLU A 157 19.77 -0.24 -16.27
N ILE A 158 20.22 0.61 -17.21
CA ILE A 158 19.55 1.88 -17.50
C ILE A 158 18.09 1.65 -17.89
N ARG A 159 17.82 0.73 -18.82
CA ARG A 159 16.46 0.51 -19.33
C ARG A 159 15.51 -0.01 -18.25
N VAL A 160 15.93 -0.94 -17.39
CA VAL A 160 15.06 -1.44 -16.31
C VAL A 160 14.73 -0.35 -15.29
N HIS A 161 15.69 0.50 -14.95
CA HIS A 161 15.50 1.59 -14.00
C HIS A 161 14.65 2.73 -14.60
N VAL A 162 14.80 3.03 -15.89
CA VAL A 162 13.90 3.98 -16.60
C VAL A 162 12.45 3.48 -16.55
N LEU A 163 12.22 2.20 -16.81
CA LEU A 163 10.88 1.60 -16.70
C LEU A 163 10.34 1.63 -15.25
N PHE A 164 11.21 1.57 -14.24
CA PHE A 164 10.84 1.75 -12.83
C PHE A 164 10.51 3.21 -12.49
N MET A 165 11.23 4.18 -13.06
CA MET A 165 11.00 5.61 -12.80
C MET A 165 9.60 6.08 -13.24
N VAL A 166 9.08 5.55 -14.35
CA VAL A 166 7.78 5.95 -14.90
C VAL A 166 6.62 5.76 -13.90
N PRO A 167 6.34 4.56 -13.36
CA PRO A 167 5.28 4.39 -12.37
C PRO A 167 5.60 5.09 -11.05
N THR A 168 6.88 5.21 -10.66
CA THR A 168 7.30 5.97 -9.47
C THR A 168 6.88 7.43 -9.56
N PHE A 169 7.13 8.07 -10.71
CA PHE A 169 6.77 9.45 -10.98
C PHE A 169 5.26 9.65 -11.06
N LEU A 170 4.53 8.69 -11.63
CA LEU A 170 3.06 8.72 -11.63
C LEU A 170 2.50 8.64 -10.20
N VAL A 171 3.08 7.80 -9.33
CA VAL A 171 2.70 7.73 -7.92
C VAL A 171 2.97 9.06 -7.20
N SER A 172 4.13 9.70 -7.40
CA SER A 172 4.42 11.01 -6.80
C SER A 172 3.46 12.09 -7.29
N LEU A 173 3.11 12.08 -8.58
CA LEU A 173 2.15 13.02 -9.15
C LEU A 173 0.76 12.82 -8.55
N VAL A 174 0.27 11.57 -8.47
CA VAL A 174 -1.04 11.28 -7.87
C VAL A 174 -1.08 11.69 -6.40
N LEU A 175 -0.04 11.38 -5.61
CA LEU A 175 0.05 11.81 -4.21
C LEU A 175 0.02 13.34 -4.08
N THR A 176 0.67 14.05 -5.00
CA THR A 176 0.65 15.52 -5.04
C THR A 176 -0.76 16.05 -5.33
N ILE A 177 -1.48 15.44 -6.28
CA ILE A 177 -2.86 15.82 -6.59
C ILE A 177 -3.78 15.53 -5.39
N GLU A 178 -3.59 14.41 -4.70
CA GLU A 178 -4.35 14.04 -3.49
C GLU A 178 -4.23 15.07 -2.35
N VAL A 179 -3.14 15.86 -2.28
CA VAL A 179 -3.00 16.95 -1.29
C VAL A 179 -4.10 18.02 -1.49
N TRP A 180 -4.46 18.28 -2.74
CA TRP A 180 -5.43 19.30 -3.13
C TRP A 180 -6.84 18.73 -3.29
N VAL A 181 -6.95 17.55 -3.90
CA VAL A 181 -8.22 16.90 -4.26
C VAL A 181 -8.25 15.45 -3.74
N PRO A 182 -8.40 15.23 -2.42
CA PRO A 182 -8.34 13.89 -1.82
C PRO A 182 -9.58 13.01 -2.10
N ASP A 183 -10.72 13.61 -2.44
CA ASP A 183 -12.03 12.94 -2.63
C ASP A 183 -12.26 12.56 -4.09
N GLN A 184 -11.31 11.82 -4.68
CA GLN A 184 -11.38 11.33 -6.06
C GLN A 184 -10.98 9.85 -6.10
N PRO A 185 -11.95 8.92 -6.19
CA PRO A 185 -11.66 7.49 -6.20
C PRO A 185 -10.74 7.05 -7.34
N GLN A 186 -10.77 7.75 -8.48
CA GLN A 186 -9.91 7.49 -9.64
C GLN A 186 -8.43 7.64 -9.29
N LEU A 187 -8.08 8.60 -8.42
CA LEU A 187 -6.70 8.78 -7.96
C LEU A 187 -6.26 7.62 -7.10
N TRP A 188 -7.12 7.09 -6.23
CA TRP A 188 -6.79 5.94 -5.38
C TRP A 188 -6.56 4.68 -6.21
N VAL A 189 -7.40 4.44 -7.22
CA VAL A 189 -7.25 3.34 -8.16
C VAL A 189 -5.93 3.47 -8.94
N LEU A 190 -5.66 4.65 -9.50
CA LEU A 190 -4.44 4.90 -10.27
C LEU A 190 -3.18 4.75 -9.41
N LYS A 191 -3.15 5.33 -8.21
CA LYS A 191 -2.03 5.20 -7.26
C LYS A 191 -1.75 3.73 -6.95
N THR A 192 -2.80 2.98 -6.66
CA THR A 192 -2.67 1.58 -6.26
C THR A 192 -2.24 0.70 -7.43
N TRP A 193 -2.81 0.93 -8.62
CA TRP A 193 -2.38 0.25 -9.83
C TRP A 193 -0.91 0.54 -10.14
N MET A 194 -0.48 1.81 -10.13
CA MET A 194 0.92 2.17 -10.35
C MET A 194 1.85 1.63 -9.26
N GLY A 195 1.40 1.54 -8.00
CA GLY A 195 2.14 0.90 -6.91
C GLY A 195 2.36 -0.60 -7.16
N LEU A 196 1.35 -1.32 -7.65
CA LEU A 196 1.47 -2.73 -8.06
C LEU A 196 2.42 -2.91 -9.25
N VAL A 197 2.36 -2.00 -10.24
CA VAL A 197 3.29 -2.01 -11.38
C VAL A 197 4.72 -1.79 -10.90
N LEU A 198 4.94 -0.74 -10.13
CA LEU A 198 6.23 -0.37 -9.54
C LEU A 198 6.88 -1.53 -8.78
N SER A 199 6.13 -2.07 -7.81
CA SER A 199 6.63 -3.11 -6.91
C SER A 199 6.96 -4.42 -7.62
N ASN A 200 6.05 -4.89 -8.47
CA ASN A 200 6.25 -6.16 -9.13
C ASN A 200 7.30 -6.07 -10.25
N TRP A 201 7.42 -4.92 -10.94
CA TRP A 201 8.54 -4.66 -11.85
C TRP A 201 9.87 -4.65 -11.12
N MET A 202 9.92 -4.04 -9.92
CA MET A 202 11.11 -4.03 -9.08
C MET A 202 11.60 -5.44 -8.74
N LEU A 203 10.67 -6.31 -8.35
CA LEU A 203 10.97 -7.73 -8.11
C LEU A 203 11.48 -8.44 -9.36
N HIS A 204 10.83 -8.23 -10.51
CA HIS A 204 11.27 -8.84 -11.77
C HIS A 204 12.69 -8.41 -12.11
N PHE A 205 12.98 -7.11 -12.18
CA PHE A 205 14.30 -6.67 -12.61
C PHE A 205 15.40 -7.03 -11.60
N SER A 206 15.08 -7.15 -10.31
CA SER A 206 16.01 -7.68 -9.30
C SER A 206 16.43 -9.12 -9.64
N VAL A 207 15.47 -9.98 -9.98
CA VAL A 207 15.79 -11.35 -10.42
C VAL A 207 16.56 -11.32 -11.75
N LEU A 208 16.11 -10.52 -12.71
CA LEU A 208 16.72 -10.43 -14.03
C LEU A 208 18.19 -9.99 -14.00
N LEU A 209 18.53 -8.99 -13.17
CA LEU A 209 19.88 -8.43 -13.10
C LEU A 209 20.86 -9.32 -12.32
N TYR A 210 20.40 -10.00 -11.27
CA TYR A 210 21.29 -10.67 -10.32
C TYR A 210 21.21 -12.20 -10.36
N VAL A 211 20.03 -12.79 -10.66
CA VAL A 211 19.81 -14.24 -10.70
C VAL A 211 18.90 -14.59 -11.88
N PRO A 212 19.37 -14.41 -13.14
CA PRO A 212 18.55 -14.71 -14.31
C PRO A 212 18.13 -16.18 -14.30
N PRO A 213 16.85 -16.52 -14.53
CA PRO A 213 16.36 -17.91 -14.49
C PRO A 213 17.06 -18.86 -15.47
N SER A 214 17.61 -18.32 -16.55
CA SER A 214 18.40 -19.06 -17.54
C SER A 214 19.83 -19.39 -17.09
N GLY A 215 20.28 -18.83 -15.95
CA GLY A 215 21.67 -18.88 -15.49
C GLY A 215 22.65 -18.06 -16.35
N GLN A 216 22.17 -17.40 -17.40
CA GLN A 216 22.99 -16.61 -18.32
C GLN A 216 22.60 -15.13 -18.21
N PRO A 217 23.57 -14.20 -18.07
CA PRO A 217 23.29 -12.78 -18.00
C PRO A 217 22.67 -12.30 -19.32
N TRP A 218 21.66 -11.43 -19.20
CA TRP A 218 21.04 -10.81 -20.36
C TRP A 218 22.01 -9.90 -21.11
N ARG A 219 22.02 -9.97 -22.44
CA ARG A 219 22.99 -9.23 -23.27
C ARG A 219 22.49 -7.80 -23.49
N ALA A 220 23.15 -6.84 -22.83
CA ALA A 220 22.82 -5.42 -22.92
C ALA A 220 23.00 -4.81 -24.33
N GLU A 221 23.67 -5.51 -25.24
CA GLU A 221 23.97 -5.08 -26.61
C GLU A 221 22.98 -5.62 -27.64
N ASN A 222 22.15 -6.61 -27.27
CA ASN A 222 21.20 -7.20 -28.19
C ASN A 222 19.91 -6.35 -28.23
N PRO A 223 19.59 -5.69 -29.37
CA PRO A 223 18.40 -4.86 -29.46
C PRO A 223 17.09 -5.65 -29.26
N MET A 224 17.10 -6.95 -29.57
CA MET A 224 15.93 -7.83 -29.36
C MET A 224 15.68 -8.05 -27.87
N ASP A 225 16.71 -8.40 -27.09
CA ASP A 225 16.59 -8.62 -25.64
C ASP A 225 16.08 -7.33 -24.97
N LEU A 226 16.62 -6.18 -25.37
CA LEU A 226 16.17 -4.88 -24.88
C LEU A 226 14.71 -4.56 -25.26
N ALA A 227 14.22 -5.02 -26.42
CA ALA A 227 12.81 -4.86 -26.80
C ALA A 227 11.87 -5.75 -25.96
N PHE A 228 12.28 -7.00 -25.69
CA PHE A 228 11.54 -7.90 -24.81
C PHE A 228 11.38 -7.36 -23.40
N LEU A 229 12.35 -6.58 -22.91
CA LEU A 229 12.24 -5.94 -21.61
C LEU A 229 11.02 -5.00 -21.50
N THR A 230 10.79 -4.18 -22.53
CA THR A 230 9.61 -3.31 -22.60
C THR A 230 8.33 -4.14 -22.76
N ILE A 231 8.37 -5.23 -23.53
CA ILE A 231 7.23 -6.14 -23.67
C ILE A 231 6.85 -6.74 -22.31
N PHE A 232 7.82 -7.22 -21.53
CA PHE A 232 7.57 -7.72 -20.18
C PHE A 232 7.00 -6.65 -19.27
N PHE A 233 7.53 -5.43 -19.32
CA PHE A 233 6.96 -4.31 -18.58
C PHE A 233 5.49 -4.04 -18.93
N CYS A 234 5.11 -4.12 -20.22
CA CYS A 234 3.72 -4.01 -20.63
C CYS A 234 2.84 -5.13 -20.05
N TRP A 235 3.35 -6.36 -19.97
CA TRP A 235 2.64 -7.45 -19.28
C TRP A 235 2.50 -7.19 -17.78
N HIS A 236 3.47 -6.52 -17.15
CA HIS A 236 3.36 -6.11 -15.75
C HIS A 236 2.28 -5.04 -15.52
N LEU A 237 2.03 -4.14 -16.48
CA LEU A 237 0.88 -3.23 -16.45
C LEU A 237 -0.44 -4.02 -16.41
N GLY A 238 -0.58 -5.00 -17.31
CA GLY A 238 -1.76 -5.87 -17.40
C GLY A 238 -1.94 -6.74 -16.15
N LEU A 239 -0.85 -7.36 -15.65
CA LEU A 239 -0.85 -8.17 -14.45
C LEU A 239 -1.30 -7.36 -13.23
N ALA A 240 -0.75 -6.16 -13.05
CA ALA A 240 -1.13 -5.28 -11.94
C ALA A 240 -2.62 -4.88 -11.99
N ALA A 241 -3.17 -4.64 -13.20
CA ALA A 241 -4.59 -4.37 -13.37
C ALA A 241 -5.45 -5.62 -13.04
N ALA A 242 -5.03 -6.80 -13.50
CA ALA A 242 -5.70 -8.06 -13.21
C ALA A 242 -5.70 -8.38 -11.71
N VAL A 243 -4.58 -8.16 -11.02
CA VAL A 243 -4.48 -8.33 -9.55
C VAL A 243 -5.44 -7.37 -8.84
N LEU A 244 -5.47 -6.09 -9.23
CA LEU A 244 -6.38 -5.12 -8.62
C LEU A 244 -7.85 -5.50 -8.85
N ALA A 245 -8.20 -5.93 -10.06
CA ALA A 245 -9.56 -6.40 -10.39
C ALA A 245 -9.94 -7.68 -9.61
N ALA A 246 -9.01 -8.62 -9.45
CA ALA A 246 -9.22 -9.83 -8.66
C ALA A 246 -9.45 -9.49 -7.18
N VAL A 247 -8.63 -8.60 -6.60
CA VAL A 247 -8.80 -8.13 -5.21
C VAL A 247 -10.14 -7.43 -5.05
N TYR A 248 -10.55 -6.59 -6.01
CA TYR A 248 -11.86 -5.94 -6.00
C TYR A 248 -13.01 -6.97 -6.03
N GLY A 249 -12.94 -7.94 -6.93
CA GLY A 249 -13.92 -9.03 -7.03
C GLY A 249 -14.05 -9.82 -5.72
N LEU A 250 -12.92 -10.19 -5.12
CA LEU A 250 -12.88 -10.88 -3.82
C LEU A 250 -13.49 -10.02 -2.69
N CYS A 251 -13.16 -8.73 -2.64
CA CYS A 251 -13.75 -7.81 -1.66
C CYS A 251 -15.26 -7.64 -1.87
N SER A 252 -15.72 -7.63 -3.12
CA SER A 252 -17.15 -7.53 -3.46
C SER A 252 -17.91 -8.77 -3.00
N LEU A 253 -17.41 -9.96 -3.33
CA LEU A 253 -17.99 -11.24 -2.87
C LEU A 253 -18.07 -11.31 -1.35
N TRP A 254 -16.98 -10.93 -0.67
CA TRP A 254 -16.96 -10.83 0.78
C TRP A 254 -18.00 -9.84 1.31
N HIS A 255 -18.07 -8.65 0.72
CA HIS A 255 -19.03 -7.61 1.14
C HIS A 255 -20.48 -8.08 1.01
N HIS A 256 -20.85 -8.71 -0.11
CA HIS A 256 -22.19 -9.24 -0.35
C HIS A 256 -22.54 -10.43 0.55
N HIS A 257 -21.58 -11.32 0.82
CA HIS A 257 -21.80 -12.46 1.72
C HIS A 257 -22.01 -12.02 3.18
N PHE A 258 -21.28 -10.99 3.62
CA PHE A 258 -21.45 -10.45 4.98
C PHE A 258 -22.74 -9.63 5.12
N SER A 259 -23.16 -8.89 4.09
CA SER A 259 -24.44 -8.17 4.13
C SER A 259 -25.61 -9.15 4.20
N SER A 260 -25.61 -10.20 3.38
CA SER A 260 -26.67 -11.21 3.38
C SER A 260 -26.72 -11.99 4.70
N TRP A 261 -25.58 -12.33 5.29
CA TRP A 261 -25.53 -12.97 6.60
C TRP A 261 -26.04 -12.07 7.73
N ARG A 262 -25.75 -10.76 7.67
CA ARG A 262 -26.20 -9.79 8.68
C ARG A 262 -27.71 -9.51 8.56
N GLU A 263 -28.25 -9.48 7.35
CA GLU A 263 -29.70 -9.43 7.11
C GLU A 263 -30.39 -10.70 7.63
N ALA A 264 -29.84 -11.89 7.33
CA ALA A 264 -30.37 -13.17 7.82
C ALA A 264 -30.31 -13.29 9.36
N SER A 265 -29.26 -12.78 10.01
CA SER A 265 -29.15 -12.75 11.47
C SER A 265 -29.96 -11.62 12.13
N GLY A 266 -30.29 -10.56 11.39
CA GLY A 266 -31.11 -9.43 11.82
C GLY A 266 -32.61 -9.70 11.74
N ALA A 267 -33.03 -10.72 10.99
CA ALA A 267 -34.39 -11.25 10.98
C ALA A 267 -34.69 -12.04 12.27
N LYS A 268 -34.62 -11.38 13.42
CA LYS A 268 -35.03 -11.93 14.72
C LYS A 268 -36.50 -11.60 14.93
N TYR A 269 -37.36 -12.58 14.61
CA TYR A 269 -38.79 -12.72 14.91
C TYR A 269 -39.57 -11.40 15.12
N GLU A 270 -40.26 -10.94 14.08
CA GLU A 270 -41.45 -10.11 14.32
C GLU A 270 -42.44 -10.96 15.12
N LEU A 271 -42.73 -10.56 16.36
CA LEU A 271 -43.88 -11.09 17.07
C LEU A 271 -45.09 -10.80 16.19
N CYS A 272 -45.81 -11.85 15.78
CA CYS A 272 -47.13 -11.71 15.18
C CYS A 272 -47.91 -10.70 16.03
N PRO A 273 -48.53 -9.67 15.42
CA PRO A 273 -49.45 -8.84 16.16
C PRO A 273 -50.51 -9.77 16.71
N MET A 274 -50.58 -9.92 18.04
CA MET A 274 -51.80 -10.42 18.66
C MET A 274 -52.82 -9.31 18.47
N GLY A 275 -53.42 -9.27 17.28
CA GLY A 275 -54.65 -8.52 17.07
C GLY A 275 -55.70 -9.17 17.95
N GLU A 276 -56.23 -8.39 18.89
CA GLU A 276 -57.51 -8.72 19.52
C GLU A 276 -58.53 -8.99 18.39
N GLY A 277 -59.00 -10.24 18.31
CA GLY A 277 -59.97 -10.65 17.30
C GLY A 277 -59.44 -11.65 16.26
N SER A 278 -58.65 -12.65 16.66
CA SER A 278 -58.50 -13.84 15.83
C SER A 278 -59.82 -14.64 15.84
N PRO A 279 -60.47 -14.87 14.68
CA PRO A 279 -61.74 -15.59 14.59
C PRO A 279 -61.64 -17.06 15.02
N GLU A 280 -60.43 -17.58 15.24
CA GLU A 280 -60.22 -18.92 15.81
C GLU A 280 -60.46 -18.98 17.33
N LEU A 281 -60.25 -17.87 18.06
CA LEU A 281 -60.48 -17.81 19.51
C LEU A 281 -61.98 -17.72 19.85
N GLU A 282 -62.76 -17.04 19.02
CA GLU A 282 -64.23 -16.97 19.17
C GLU A 282 -64.90 -18.32 18.88
N ARG A 283 -64.36 -19.11 17.93
CA ARG A 283 -64.86 -20.47 17.65
C ARG A 283 -64.63 -21.45 18.79
N LEU A 284 -63.58 -21.25 19.60
CA LEU A 284 -63.34 -22.05 20.81
C LEU A 284 -64.24 -21.64 21.98
N THR A 285 -64.72 -20.39 22.01
CA THR A 285 -65.56 -19.87 23.09
C THR A 285 -67.06 -20.12 22.85
N ALA A 286 -67.47 -20.30 21.59
CA ALA A 286 -68.87 -20.54 21.21
C ALA A 286 -69.36 -22.00 21.39
N GLY A 287 -68.54 -22.90 21.94
CA GLY A 287 -68.88 -24.30 22.19
C GLY A 287 -69.68 -24.54 23.48
N GLY A 288 -70.93 -24.06 23.54
CA GLY A 288 -72.09 -24.66 24.22
C GLY A 288 -72.08 -24.89 25.75
N PRO A 289 -73.11 -24.43 26.50
CA PRO A 289 -73.29 -24.72 27.92
C PRO A 289 -73.75 -26.16 28.18
N LEU A 290 -73.16 -26.79 29.22
CA LEU A 290 -73.66 -28.03 29.82
C LEU A 290 -75.04 -27.80 30.43
N GLN A 291 -76.00 -28.58 29.97
CA GLN A 291 -77.38 -28.63 30.43
C GLN A 291 -77.45 -29.38 31.77
N ASP A 292 -77.75 -28.68 32.86
CA ASP A 292 -78.22 -29.31 34.11
C ASP A 292 -79.57 -29.99 33.84
N ARG A 293 -79.68 -31.26 34.23
CA ARG A 293 -80.93 -32.01 34.31
C ARG A 293 -81.07 -32.54 35.74
N ASP A 294 -82.24 -32.26 36.32
CA ASP A 294 -82.71 -32.69 37.63
C ASP A 294 -82.50 -34.19 37.93
N VAL A 295 -82.07 -34.49 39.17
CA VAL A 295 -82.79 -35.24 40.25
C VAL A 295 -81.82 -35.45 41.42
#